data_AF-I2Q7L6-F1
#
_entry.id   AF-I2Q7L6-F1
#
_cell.length_a   1.000
_cell.length_b   1.000
_cell.length_c   1.000
_cell.angle_alpha   90.00
_cell.angle_beta   90.00
_cell.angle_gamma   90.00
#
_symmetry.space_group_name_H-M   'P 1'
#
loop_
_entity.id
_entity.type
_entity.pdbx_description
1 polymer ?
#
loop_
_entity_poly.entity_id
_entity_poly.type
_entity_poly.pdbx_seq_one_letter_code
_entity_poly.pdbx_strand_id
1 'polypeptide(L)'
;MYISLFDTTIADNNLGNSIIMEAVDRYLDALFPEAFRIRLPYLDSIGQVSGGYIRQSDHVFFGGTNALSSDMSLYRQWGVDTGNLDAVRDVVLMGVGWWQYQPDPTQETAAILRRVLHSRAWHAVRDSYTASKLQSAGIENVLVTGCPTLWGLTPERCSAIPRNKAPAVLAALTDYNRRPDLDKPLMEMLSHHYERVFVWEQGPGDCDYARMLCPRAETVPPRLDALDALLASPLKLDYVGTRLHAGIRAMQFGRRSIILGIDNRALEKAQDFNLPVVPREDLNRLEVTINGPLETRLRLPWKAIRTWLGQFPEARPTDPTRMPPHGCRACLPSHENPLRSTRTAPISRVFGFDRGTPVDRYYIEIFLTGEARNIRGRVLEVGDAEYTGRLGTGVLRCDVLHACSGNGASIVGDLVTGENIPIGAFDCLVLTQTLNVLADPGAALATAFAALAPGGTLLVTTPGISQVSRYDMDRWGDFWRFTERSLALIANRAGAWAHLEIQSFGNVYAAKAFLDGLAAEELDRQALLRHDPDYPVLLGLAAVKPGGLSNGDRMVGSDSALQLR
;
A
#
# COMPACT_ATOMS: atom_id res chain seq x y z
N MET A 1 11.05 -16.23 2.93
CA MET A 1 12.12 -15.64 2.10
C MET A 1 12.25 -14.18 2.47
N TYR A 2 13.45 -13.71 2.77
CA TYR A 2 13.76 -12.32 3.08
C TYR A 2 14.56 -11.71 1.94
N ILE A 3 14.12 -10.55 1.45
CA ILE A 3 14.83 -9.79 0.42
C ILE A 3 15.12 -8.40 0.96
N SER A 4 16.41 -8.07 1.01
CA SER A 4 16.85 -6.71 1.28
C SER A 4 16.98 -5.91 -0.02
N LEU A 5 16.56 -4.66 0.01
CA LEU A 5 16.62 -3.76 -1.13
C LEU A 5 17.17 -2.40 -0.69
N PHE A 6 18.29 -1.97 -1.25
CA PHE A 6 18.74 -0.58 -1.15
C PHE A 6 17.72 0.31 -1.86
N ASP A 7 16.93 1.02 -1.06
CA ASP A 7 15.82 1.83 -1.53
C ASP A 7 16.28 3.26 -1.78
N THR A 8 16.24 3.65 -3.05
CA THR A 8 16.71 4.97 -3.50
C THR A 8 15.75 6.11 -3.17
N THR A 9 14.62 5.83 -2.51
CA THR A 9 13.69 6.86 -1.98
C THR A 9 13.95 7.22 -0.52
N ILE A 10 14.73 6.42 0.22
CA ILE A 10 15.05 6.71 1.62
C ILE A 10 16.12 7.81 1.67
N ALA A 11 15.82 8.88 2.41
CA ALA A 11 16.67 10.07 2.57
C ALA A 11 17.08 10.73 1.24
N ASP A 12 16.18 10.70 0.25
CA ASP A 12 16.39 11.28 -1.08
C ASP A 12 15.39 12.41 -1.38
N ASN A 13 15.82 13.38 -2.18
CA ASN A 13 15.00 14.55 -2.57
C ASN A 13 14.66 14.57 -4.06
N ASN A 14 14.76 13.43 -4.75
CA ASN A 14 14.64 13.33 -6.19
C ASN A 14 13.54 12.34 -6.57
N LEU A 15 12.36 12.85 -6.96
CA LEU A 15 11.19 12.03 -7.34
C LEU A 15 11.44 11.08 -8.53
N GLY A 16 12.55 11.26 -9.26
CA GLY A 16 13.01 10.30 -10.25
C GLY A 16 13.34 8.92 -9.65
N ASN A 17 13.85 8.89 -8.42
CA ASN A 17 14.12 7.65 -7.68
C ASN A 17 12.82 6.94 -7.29
N SER A 18 11.73 7.66 -7.01
CA SER A 18 10.42 7.04 -6.82
C SER A 18 9.94 6.30 -8.07
N ILE A 19 10.08 6.90 -9.27
CA ILE A 19 9.75 6.24 -10.55
C ILE A 19 10.60 4.98 -10.78
N ILE A 20 11.88 5.04 -10.40
CA ILE A 20 12.80 3.90 -10.48
C ILE A 20 12.38 2.79 -9.51
N MET A 21 12.14 3.13 -8.25
CA MET A 21 11.84 2.17 -7.21
C MET A 21 10.49 1.49 -7.42
N GLU A 22 9.48 2.19 -7.95
CA GLU A 22 8.25 1.53 -8.40
C GLU A 22 8.56 0.42 -9.42
N ALA A 23 9.38 0.72 -10.44
CA ALA A 23 9.76 -0.26 -11.46
C ALA A 23 10.57 -1.43 -10.88
N VAL A 24 11.52 -1.15 -9.99
CA VAL A 24 12.26 -2.18 -9.27
C VAL A 24 11.31 -3.08 -8.48
N ASP A 25 10.41 -2.46 -7.71
CA ASP A 25 9.50 -3.17 -6.83
C ASP A 25 8.62 -4.14 -7.61
N ARG A 26 8.02 -3.69 -8.71
CA ARG A 26 7.23 -4.54 -9.60
C ARG A 26 7.96 -5.81 -10.04
N TYR A 27 9.19 -5.66 -10.54
CA TYR A 27 9.90 -6.81 -11.09
C TYR A 27 10.31 -7.76 -9.97
N LEU A 28 10.70 -7.23 -8.81
CA LEU A 28 10.99 -8.05 -7.64
C LEU A 28 9.72 -8.72 -7.06
N ASP A 29 8.57 -8.05 -7.04
CA ASP A 29 7.28 -8.64 -6.63
C ASP A 29 6.86 -9.77 -7.57
N ALA A 30 7.08 -9.61 -8.88
CA ALA A 30 6.78 -10.65 -9.85
C ALA A 30 7.70 -11.88 -9.70
N LEU A 31 8.98 -11.65 -9.43
CA LEU A 31 9.94 -12.72 -9.18
C LEU A 31 9.67 -13.42 -7.84
N PHE A 32 9.41 -12.65 -6.78
CA PHE A 32 9.35 -13.12 -5.40
C PHE A 32 8.07 -12.64 -4.67
N PRO A 33 6.88 -13.10 -5.08
CA PRO A 33 5.61 -12.57 -4.59
C PRO A 33 5.35 -12.85 -3.10
N GLU A 34 5.96 -13.88 -2.54
CA GLU A 34 5.80 -14.26 -1.12
C GLU A 34 6.97 -13.76 -0.25
N ALA A 35 7.91 -12.99 -0.82
CA ALA A 35 9.08 -12.54 -0.08
C ALA A 35 8.76 -11.36 0.82
N PHE A 36 9.26 -11.42 2.06
CA PHE A 36 9.24 -10.29 2.96
C PHE A 36 10.35 -9.30 2.56
N ARG A 37 9.97 -8.06 2.25
CA ARG A 37 10.89 -7.04 1.74
C ARG A 37 11.38 -6.11 2.84
N ILE A 38 12.69 -6.02 2.98
CA ILE A 38 13.36 -5.11 3.91
C ILE A 38 13.96 -3.96 3.08
N ARG A 39 13.52 -2.73 3.33
CA ARG A 39 14.04 -1.53 2.66
C ARG A 39 15.20 -0.95 3.45
N LEU A 40 16.34 -0.79 2.80
CA LEU A 40 17.59 -0.30 3.39
C LEU A 40 17.91 1.11 2.88
N PRO A 41 18.46 2.00 3.72
CA PRO A 41 19.01 3.27 3.25
C PRO A 41 20.19 3.00 2.31
N TYR A 42 20.36 3.85 1.30
CA TYR A 42 21.46 3.69 0.33
C TYR A 42 22.54 4.77 0.42
N LEU A 43 22.22 6.01 0.83
CA LEU A 43 23.19 7.09 0.96
C LEU A 43 23.88 7.08 2.32
N ASP A 44 23.10 6.87 3.39
CA ASP A 44 23.62 6.86 4.75
C ASP A 44 24.58 5.70 4.98
N SER A 45 25.54 5.89 5.89
CA SER A 45 26.48 4.82 6.25
C SER A 45 25.73 3.59 6.78
N ILE A 46 26.09 2.42 6.27
CA ILE A 46 25.40 1.17 6.61
C ILE A 46 25.77 0.72 8.03
N GLY A 47 24.84 0.93 8.96
CA GLY A 47 24.98 0.58 10.36
C GLY A 47 24.68 -0.89 10.69
N GLN A 48 24.84 -1.24 11.97
CA GLN A 48 24.67 -2.61 12.48
C GLN A 48 23.29 -3.21 12.22
N VAL A 49 22.23 -2.40 12.27
CA VAL A 49 20.85 -2.84 12.02
C VAL A 49 20.68 -3.26 10.56
N SER A 50 21.02 -2.38 9.62
CA SER A 50 20.99 -2.68 8.18
C SER A 50 21.88 -3.88 7.84
N GLY A 51 23.08 -3.94 8.40
CA GLY A 51 23.97 -5.10 8.25
C GLY A 51 23.38 -6.41 8.81
N GLY A 52 22.61 -6.32 9.91
CA GLY A 52 21.86 -7.45 10.46
C GLY A 52 20.82 -8.00 9.48
N TYR A 53 20.04 -7.13 8.86
CA TYR A 53 19.06 -7.52 7.84
C TYR A 53 19.71 -8.09 6.57
N ILE A 54 20.80 -7.48 6.10
CA ILE A 54 21.59 -8.01 4.97
C ILE A 54 22.03 -9.44 5.24
N ARG A 55 22.54 -9.74 6.44
CA ARG A 55 22.99 -11.09 6.81
C ARG A 55 21.87 -12.13 6.87
N GLN A 56 20.64 -11.70 7.18
CA GLN A 56 19.45 -12.56 7.26
C GLN A 56 18.73 -12.74 5.92
N SER A 57 19.08 -11.95 4.91
CA SER A 57 18.38 -11.94 3.63
C SER A 57 18.89 -13.04 2.71
N ASP A 58 17.96 -13.68 2.00
CA ASP A 58 18.27 -14.66 0.95
C ASP A 58 18.86 -13.95 -0.28
N HIS A 59 18.36 -12.75 -0.58
CA HIS A 59 18.86 -11.89 -1.65
C HIS A 59 18.98 -10.43 -1.19
N VAL A 60 19.98 -9.73 -1.71
CA VAL A 60 20.19 -8.30 -1.48
C VAL A 60 20.28 -7.61 -2.83
N PHE A 61 19.39 -6.67 -3.10
CA PHE A 61 19.34 -5.94 -4.37
C PHE A 61 19.73 -4.48 -4.20
N PHE A 62 20.40 -3.93 -5.20
CA PHE A 62 20.49 -2.48 -5.39
C PHE A 62 19.71 -2.10 -6.65
N GLY A 63 18.57 -1.44 -6.46
CA GLY A 63 17.68 -1.01 -7.54
C GLY A 63 17.98 0.39 -8.05
N GLY A 64 18.53 0.51 -9.25
CA GLY A 64 18.54 1.78 -9.97
C GLY A 64 19.53 2.86 -9.50
N THR A 65 19.11 4.13 -9.67
CA THR A 65 19.89 5.38 -9.69
C THR A 65 21.30 5.32 -10.34
N ASN A 66 22.07 6.40 -10.26
CA ASN A 66 23.51 6.38 -10.56
C ASN A 66 24.28 6.35 -9.25
N ALA A 67 24.45 5.15 -8.69
CA ALA A 67 24.98 4.94 -7.35
C ALA A 67 26.49 4.64 -7.31
N LEU A 68 27.13 4.44 -8.46
CA LEU A 68 28.54 4.06 -8.56
C LEU A 68 29.38 5.25 -9.02
N SER A 69 30.63 5.33 -8.58
CA SER A 69 31.58 6.37 -9.00
C SER A 69 33.00 5.80 -9.02
N SER A 70 33.93 6.46 -9.72
CA SER A 70 35.33 6.01 -9.83
C SER A 70 36.10 6.13 -8.52
N ASP A 71 35.71 7.07 -7.67
CA ASP A 71 36.24 7.24 -6.32
C ASP A 71 35.08 7.31 -5.32
N MET A 72 34.69 6.15 -4.79
CA MET A 72 33.62 6.04 -3.80
C MET A 72 34.02 6.57 -2.43
N SER A 73 35.31 6.80 -2.17
CA SER A 73 35.77 7.41 -0.91
C SER A 73 35.47 8.92 -0.91
N LEU A 74 35.67 9.57 -2.07
CA LEU A 74 35.49 11.00 -2.29
C LEU A 74 34.06 11.37 -2.67
N TYR A 75 33.43 10.61 -3.58
CA TYR A 75 32.08 10.85 -4.07
C TYR A 75 31.17 9.68 -3.72
N ARG A 76 30.60 9.75 -2.51
CA ARG A 76 29.70 8.72 -1.95
C ARG A 76 28.29 8.86 -2.50
N GLN A 77 27.96 8.02 -3.48
CA GLN A 77 26.60 7.81 -4.00
C GLN A 77 25.98 6.50 -3.48
N TRP A 78 26.74 5.76 -2.68
CA TRP A 78 26.36 4.59 -1.91
C TRP A 78 27.11 4.65 -0.57
N GLY A 79 26.42 4.49 0.55
CA GLY A 79 26.94 4.58 1.92
C GLY A 79 27.88 3.45 2.35
N VAL A 80 28.54 2.80 1.39
CA VAL A 80 29.57 1.79 1.62
C VAL A 80 30.93 2.46 1.65
N ASP A 81 31.69 2.18 2.70
CA ASP A 81 33.09 2.59 2.83
C ASP A 81 33.92 1.49 3.50
N THR A 82 35.22 1.71 3.61
CA THR A 82 36.15 0.76 4.22
C THR A 82 35.83 0.44 5.68
N GLY A 83 35.07 1.29 6.38
CA GLY A 83 34.65 1.08 7.77
C GLY A 83 33.45 0.15 7.94
N ASN A 84 32.69 -0.12 6.86
CA ASN A 84 31.46 -0.93 6.93
C ASN A 84 31.37 -2.08 5.92
N LEU A 85 32.48 -2.44 5.25
CA LEU A 85 32.51 -3.51 4.24
C LEU A 85 32.02 -4.88 4.75
N ASP A 86 32.22 -5.21 6.03
CA ASP A 86 31.76 -6.49 6.58
C ASP A 86 30.24 -6.52 6.85
N ALA A 87 29.58 -5.36 6.83
CA ALA A 87 28.13 -5.26 6.98
C ALA A 87 27.39 -5.47 5.64
N VAL A 88 28.06 -5.30 4.50
CA VAL A 88 27.45 -5.36 3.17
C VAL A 88 28.10 -6.46 2.34
N ARG A 89 27.28 -7.39 1.84
CA ARG A 89 27.76 -8.51 1.01
C ARG A 89 26.69 -8.94 0.02
N ASP A 90 27.14 -9.66 -1.01
CA ASP A 90 26.27 -10.43 -1.91
C ASP A 90 25.18 -9.59 -2.60
N VAL A 91 25.48 -8.30 -2.86
CA VAL A 91 24.55 -7.37 -3.49
C VAL A 91 24.46 -7.63 -4.98
N VAL A 92 23.24 -7.78 -5.50
CA VAL A 92 22.95 -7.92 -6.93
C VAL A 92 22.42 -6.59 -7.47
N LEU A 93 23.03 -6.10 -8.56
CA LEU A 93 22.64 -4.81 -9.15
C LEU A 93 21.45 -5.00 -10.07
N MET A 94 20.51 -4.05 -10.02
CA MET A 94 19.30 -4.02 -10.85
C MET A 94 19.18 -2.66 -11.55
N GLY A 95 19.82 -2.57 -12.72
CA GLY A 95 19.85 -1.38 -13.56
C GLY A 95 20.42 -0.16 -12.84
N VAL A 96 21.56 -0.34 -12.17
CA VAL A 96 22.37 0.71 -11.51
C VAL A 96 23.32 1.34 -12.53
N GLY A 97 23.60 2.64 -12.40
CA GLY A 97 24.46 3.40 -13.30
C GLY A 97 25.68 4.04 -12.64
N TRP A 98 26.63 4.48 -13.49
CA TRP A 98 27.83 5.22 -13.09
C TRP A 98 27.59 6.73 -13.06
N TRP A 99 28.02 7.40 -12.00
CA TRP A 99 27.87 8.84 -11.81
C TRP A 99 28.83 9.59 -12.73
N GLN A 100 28.28 10.23 -13.76
CA GLN A 100 28.97 11.07 -14.74
C GLN A 100 30.13 10.37 -15.48
N TYR A 101 30.75 11.11 -16.41
CA TYR A 101 31.96 10.66 -17.07
C TYR A 101 33.15 10.88 -16.14
N GLN A 102 33.83 9.79 -15.79
CA GLN A 102 34.99 9.77 -14.90
C GLN A 102 36.13 8.91 -15.48
N PRO A 103 37.37 9.07 -14.98
CA PRO A 103 38.46 8.12 -15.21
C PRO A 103 38.09 6.71 -14.75
N ASP A 104 38.96 5.74 -14.97
CA ASP A 104 38.72 4.38 -14.49
C ASP A 104 38.69 4.32 -12.95
N PRO A 105 37.97 3.35 -12.36
CA PRO A 105 37.81 3.26 -10.92
C PRO A 105 39.16 3.11 -10.21
N THR A 106 39.29 3.77 -9.06
CA THR A 106 40.47 3.61 -8.21
C THR A 106 40.59 2.16 -7.72
N GLN A 107 41.80 1.77 -7.31
CA GLN A 107 42.03 0.44 -6.73
C GLN A 107 41.16 0.21 -5.49
N GLU A 108 40.92 1.26 -4.71
CA GLU A 108 40.04 1.23 -3.53
C GLU A 108 38.58 0.97 -3.95
N THR A 109 38.03 1.73 -4.89
CA THR A 109 36.69 1.50 -5.43
C THR A 109 36.56 0.07 -5.99
N ALA A 110 37.55 -0.40 -6.74
CA ALA A 110 37.54 -1.76 -7.27
C ALA A 110 37.56 -2.82 -6.16
N ALA A 111 38.30 -2.60 -5.06
CA ALA A 111 38.31 -3.48 -3.90
C ALA A 111 36.96 -3.48 -3.17
N ILE A 112 36.35 -2.30 -2.97
CA ILE A 112 35.02 -2.14 -2.37
C ILE A 112 33.99 -2.92 -3.18
N LEU A 113 33.90 -2.66 -4.49
CA LEU A 113 32.89 -3.27 -5.36
C LEU A 113 33.04 -4.80 -5.43
N ARG A 114 34.26 -5.32 -5.57
CA ARG A 114 34.51 -6.78 -5.56
C ARG A 114 34.12 -7.44 -4.23
N ARG A 115 34.18 -6.70 -3.12
CA ARG A 115 33.84 -7.21 -1.79
C ARG A 115 32.33 -7.26 -1.55
N VAL A 116 31.61 -6.23 -1.98
CA VAL A 116 30.17 -6.07 -1.65
C VAL A 116 29.24 -6.66 -2.71
N LEU A 117 29.66 -6.73 -3.97
CA LEU A 117 28.85 -7.28 -5.05
C LEU A 117 28.90 -8.80 -5.09
N HIS A 118 27.78 -9.42 -5.47
CA HIS A 118 27.67 -10.86 -5.58
C HIS A 118 28.58 -11.45 -6.66
N SER A 119 29.57 -12.26 -6.26
CA SER A 119 30.64 -12.76 -7.15
C SER A 119 30.21 -13.64 -8.33
N ARG A 120 28.99 -14.21 -8.30
CA ARG A 120 28.50 -15.15 -9.32
C ARG A 120 27.24 -14.73 -10.06
N ALA A 121 26.52 -13.72 -9.54
CA ALA A 121 25.21 -13.36 -10.08
C ALA A 121 25.41 -12.34 -11.19
N TRP A 122 24.59 -12.35 -12.22
CA TRP A 122 24.61 -11.29 -13.22
C TRP A 122 24.14 -9.97 -12.61
N HIS A 123 24.95 -8.93 -12.77
CA HIS A 123 24.62 -7.55 -12.40
C HIS A 123 23.97 -6.82 -13.57
N ALA A 124 22.74 -6.37 -13.41
CA ALA A 124 22.07 -5.54 -14.39
C ALA A 124 22.53 -4.08 -14.24
N VAL A 125 23.04 -3.50 -15.33
CA VAL A 125 23.48 -2.09 -15.38
C VAL A 125 22.73 -1.27 -16.41
N ARG A 126 22.72 0.05 -16.20
CA ARG A 126 21.93 1.01 -16.98
C ARG A 126 22.39 1.20 -18.41
N ASP A 127 23.67 1.06 -18.68
CA ASP A 127 24.29 1.46 -19.92
C ASP A 127 25.65 0.76 -20.10
N SER A 128 26.15 0.81 -21.34
CA SER A 128 27.43 0.26 -21.75
C SER A 128 28.62 0.95 -21.07
N TYR A 129 28.50 2.24 -20.77
CA TYR A 129 29.51 2.98 -20.00
C TYR A 129 29.70 2.39 -18.60
N THR A 130 28.61 2.16 -17.86
CA THR A 130 28.64 1.55 -16.53
C THR A 130 29.22 0.12 -16.59
N ALA A 131 28.86 -0.66 -17.61
CA ALA A 131 29.42 -1.98 -17.81
C ALA A 131 30.95 -1.93 -17.99
N SER A 132 31.44 -1.02 -18.84
CA SER A 132 32.87 -0.83 -19.08
C SER A 132 33.63 -0.45 -17.80
N LYS A 133 33.06 0.41 -16.95
CA LYS A 133 33.66 0.79 -15.67
C LYS A 133 33.73 -0.37 -14.69
N LEU A 134 32.67 -1.17 -14.55
CA LEU A 134 32.71 -2.37 -13.71
C LEU A 134 33.72 -3.40 -14.22
N GLN A 135 33.82 -3.60 -15.54
CA GLN A 135 34.81 -4.49 -16.16
C GLN A 135 36.25 -4.01 -15.89
N SER A 136 36.51 -2.70 -15.98
CA SER A 136 37.83 -2.14 -15.60
C SER A 136 38.14 -2.33 -14.10
N ALA A 137 37.10 -2.45 -13.26
CA ALA A 137 37.22 -2.83 -11.86
C ALA A 137 37.26 -4.37 -11.66
N GLY A 138 37.37 -5.17 -12.72
CA GLY A 138 37.48 -6.63 -12.67
C GLY A 138 36.17 -7.35 -12.33
N ILE A 139 35.02 -6.75 -12.61
CA ILE A 139 33.69 -7.34 -12.41
C ILE A 139 33.11 -7.66 -13.80
N GLU A 140 33.25 -8.91 -14.22
CA GLU A 140 32.93 -9.37 -15.58
C GLU A 140 31.48 -9.86 -15.74
N ASN A 141 30.83 -10.21 -14.62
CA ASN A 141 29.46 -10.72 -14.55
C ASN A 141 28.41 -9.59 -14.70
N VAL A 142 28.54 -8.76 -15.74
CA VAL A 142 27.68 -7.59 -15.99
C VAL A 142 26.82 -7.76 -17.24
N LEU A 143 25.57 -7.29 -17.16
CA LEU A 143 24.61 -7.27 -18.26
C LEU A 143 24.09 -5.84 -18.45
N VAL A 144 24.28 -5.29 -19.65
CA VAL A 144 23.63 -4.03 -20.05
C VAL A 144 22.15 -4.34 -20.28
N THR A 145 21.29 -3.84 -19.37
CA THR A 145 19.85 -4.13 -19.38
C THR A 145 19.00 -2.87 -19.54
N GLY A 146 19.60 -1.69 -19.35
CA GLY A 146 18.85 -0.45 -19.19
C GLY A 146 18.31 -0.28 -17.77
N CYS A 147 17.69 0.86 -17.51
CA CYS A 147 16.98 1.05 -16.24
C CYS A 147 15.67 0.24 -16.24
N PRO A 148 15.24 -0.35 -15.09
CA PRO A 148 14.00 -1.12 -15.02
C PRO A 148 12.76 -0.33 -15.47
N THR A 149 12.81 1.00 -15.41
CA THR A 149 11.76 1.88 -15.94
C THR A 149 11.53 1.73 -17.45
N LEU A 150 12.49 1.20 -18.20
CA LEU A 150 12.36 0.94 -19.64
C LEU A 150 11.79 -0.44 -19.95
N TRP A 151 11.91 -1.43 -19.06
CA TRP A 151 11.68 -2.84 -19.39
C TRP A 151 10.23 -3.17 -19.79
N GLY A 152 9.26 -2.33 -19.43
CA GLY A 152 7.85 -2.46 -19.83
C GLY A 152 7.49 -1.74 -21.14
N LEU A 153 8.43 -1.03 -21.79
CA LEU A 153 8.20 -0.30 -23.04
C LEU A 153 8.50 -1.21 -24.25
N THR A 154 7.60 -2.16 -24.50
CA THR A 154 7.71 -3.10 -25.64
C THR A 154 7.59 -2.37 -26.99
N PRO A 155 8.01 -2.99 -28.11
CA PRO A 155 7.82 -2.40 -29.45
C PRO A 155 6.36 -2.02 -29.74
N GLU A 156 5.40 -2.82 -29.30
CA GLU A 156 3.95 -2.59 -29.48
C GLU A 156 3.48 -1.38 -28.67
N ARG A 157 4.00 -1.19 -27.46
CA ARG A 157 3.68 -0.02 -26.63
C ARG A 157 4.33 1.24 -27.18
N CYS A 158 5.58 1.13 -27.63
CA CYS A 158 6.29 2.24 -28.26
C CYS A 158 5.60 2.70 -29.55
N SER A 159 5.10 1.78 -30.38
CA SER A 159 4.40 2.12 -31.62
C SER A 159 3.02 2.77 -31.39
N ALA A 160 2.40 2.52 -30.23
CA ALA A 160 1.15 3.16 -29.82
C ALA A 160 1.32 4.61 -29.34
N ILE A 161 2.56 5.06 -29.05
CA ILE A 161 2.82 6.45 -28.67
C ILE A 161 2.59 7.36 -29.88
N PRO A 162 1.86 8.50 -29.72
CA PRO A 162 1.61 9.42 -30.81
C PRO A 162 2.90 9.94 -31.45
N ARG A 163 2.94 9.94 -32.79
CA ARG A 163 4.08 10.45 -33.56
C ARG A 163 4.06 11.96 -33.71
N ASN A 164 2.87 12.53 -33.77
CA ASN A 164 2.65 13.95 -34.04
C ASN A 164 2.55 14.74 -32.74
N LYS A 165 2.97 16.00 -32.80
CA LYS A 165 2.93 16.97 -31.71
C LYS A 165 1.55 17.12 -31.09
N ALA A 166 1.50 17.15 -29.76
CA ALA A 166 0.32 17.49 -28.98
C ALA A 166 0.16 19.01 -28.79
N PRO A 167 -1.06 19.52 -28.52
CA PRO A 167 -1.29 20.94 -28.23
C PRO A 167 -0.71 21.39 -26.87
N ALA A 168 -0.52 20.48 -25.92
CA ALA A 168 0.05 20.78 -24.61
C ALA A 168 1.39 20.06 -24.39
N VAL A 169 2.25 20.63 -23.55
CA VAL A 169 3.53 20.04 -23.15
C VAL A 169 3.71 20.05 -21.64
N LEU A 170 4.24 18.96 -21.10
CA LEU A 170 4.83 18.89 -19.78
C LEU A 170 6.34 19.13 -19.89
N ALA A 171 6.80 20.19 -19.24
CA ALA A 171 8.21 20.52 -19.08
C ALA A 171 8.72 20.15 -17.69
N ALA A 172 9.93 19.59 -17.64
CA ALA A 172 10.62 19.33 -16.38
C ALA A 172 12.10 19.71 -16.54
N LEU A 173 12.48 20.80 -15.88
CA LEU A 173 13.85 21.30 -15.83
C LEU A 173 14.55 20.80 -14.58
N THR A 174 15.86 21.00 -14.53
CA THR A 174 16.67 20.58 -13.39
C THR A 174 17.35 21.78 -12.75
N ASP A 175 17.34 21.83 -11.43
CA ASP A 175 17.89 22.90 -10.61
C ASP A 175 19.39 22.76 -10.27
N TYR A 176 19.96 21.55 -10.35
CA TYR A 176 21.39 21.30 -10.09
C TYR A 176 22.32 21.54 -11.29
N ASN A 177 21.79 21.77 -12.49
CA ASN A 177 22.57 22.07 -13.70
C ASN A 177 21.86 23.19 -14.50
N ARG A 178 21.69 24.34 -13.86
CA ARG A 178 21.04 25.51 -14.47
C ARG A 178 21.91 26.08 -15.58
N ARG A 179 21.31 26.34 -16.74
CA ARG A 179 21.91 27.10 -17.84
C ARG A 179 20.88 28.11 -18.32
N PRO A 180 20.69 29.24 -17.61
CA PRO A 180 19.66 30.22 -17.97
C PRO A 180 19.76 30.72 -19.41
N ASP A 181 20.96 30.73 -19.98
CA ASP A 181 21.25 31.04 -21.38
C ASP A 181 20.64 30.05 -22.38
N LEU A 182 20.41 28.79 -21.98
CA LEU A 182 19.75 27.75 -22.78
C LEU A 182 18.30 27.48 -22.32
N ASP A 183 18.07 27.49 -21.01
CA ASP A 183 16.81 27.12 -20.39
C ASP A 183 15.72 28.18 -20.65
N LYS A 184 16.09 29.48 -20.71
CA LYS A 184 15.13 30.54 -21.05
C LYS A 184 14.65 30.44 -22.51
N PRO A 185 15.54 30.39 -23.53
CA PRO A 185 15.10 30.17 -24.91
C PRO A 185 14.30 28.87 -25.10
N LEU A 186 14.65 27.80 -24.36
CA LEU A 186 13.87 26.56 -24.34
C LEU A 186 12.42 26.80 -23.88
N MET A 187 12.23 27.46 -22.74
CA MET A 187 10.88 27.71 -22.21
C MET A 187 10.07 28.69 -23.08
N GLU A 188 10.74 29.67 -23.69
CA GLU A 188 10.14 30.58 -24.68
C GLU A 188 9.68 29.81 -25.93
N MET A 189 10.53 28.92 -26.45
CA MET A 189 10.19 28.03 -27.57
C MET A 189 8.99 27.15 -27.23
N LEU A 190 8.97 26.51 -26.06
CA LEU A 190 7.84 25.69 -25.64
C LEU A 190 6.55 26.51 -25.54
N SER A 191 6.63 27.74 -25.01
CA SER A 191 5.48 28.64 -24.89
C SER A 191 4.99 29.18 -26.24
N HIS A 192 5.88 29.27 -27.23
CA HIS A 192 5.53 29.66 -28.60
C HIS A 192 4.85 28.51 -29.37
N HIS A 193 5.33 27.29 -29.15
CA HIS A 193 4.92 26.12 -29.93
C HIS A 193 3.74 25.36 -29.33
N TYR A 194 3.47 25.46 -28.03
CA TYR A 194 2.39 24.74 -27.36
C TYR A 194 1.35 25.72 -26.82
N GLU A 195 0.07 25.33 -26.91
CA GLU A 195 -1.06 26.13 -26.39
C GLU A 195 -1.04 26.19 -24.85
N ARG A 196 -0.59 25.10 -24.21
CA ARG A 196 -0.48 24.98 -22.75
C ARG A 196 0.84 24.36 -22.36
N VAL A 197 1.50 24.98 -21.39
CA VAL A 197 2.77 24.51 -20.82
C VAL A 197 2.55 24.17 -19.35
N PHE A 198 2.79 22.92 -19.00
CA PHE A 198 2.83 22.46 -17.62
C PHE A 198 4.29 22.36 -17.17
N VAL A 199 4.56 22.64 -15.90
CA VAL A 199 5.88 22.41 -15.29
C VAL A 199 5.74 21.48 -14.09
N TRP A 200 6.57 20.45 -14.06
CA TRP A 200 6.66 19.54 -12.91
C TRP A 200 8.05 19.55 -12.30
N GLU A 201 8.06 19.65 -10.97
CA GLU A 201 9.25 19.67 -10.14
C GLU A 201 9.59 18.25 -9.69
N GLN A 202 10.82 17.82 -10.00
CA GLN A 202 11.35 16.53 -9.57
C GLN A 202 12.28 16.67 -8.36
N GLY A 203 12.90 17.83 -8.13
CA GLY A 203 13.69 18.16 -6.94
C GLY A 203 13.45 19.59 -6.44
N PRO A 204 13.77 19.92 -5.18
CA PRO A 204 13.15 21.02 -4.40
C PRO A 204 13.29 22.45 -4.94
N GLY A 205 14.13 22.68 -5.95
CA GLY A 205 14.31 24.00 -6.58
C GLY A 205 13.87 24.06 -8.04
N ASP A 206 13.30 23.00 -8.60
CA ASP A 206 12.91 22.94 -10.02
C ASP A 206 11.73 23.86 -10.32
N CYS A 207 10.72 23.90 -9.43
CA CYS A 207 9.50 24.68 -9.69
C CYS A 207 9.77 26.18 -9.68
N ASP A 208 10.54 26.66 -8.71
CA ASP A 208 10.88 28.08 -8.61
C ASP A 208 11.73 28.51 -9.80
N TYR A 209 12.68 27.67 -10.22
CA TYR A 209 13.49 27.94 -11.41
C TYR A 209 12.63 27.98 -12.69
N ALA A 210 11.74 27.00 -12.88
CA ALA A 210 10.87 26.97 -14.05
C ALA A 210 9.88 28.15 -14.10
N ARG A 211 9.32 28.57 -12.94
CA ARG A 211 8.43 29.74 -12.84
C ARG A 211 9.15 31.05 -13.17
N MET A 212 10.43 31.19 -12.77
CA MET A 212 11.24 32.35 -13.15
C MET A 212 11.41 32.45 -14.67
N LEU A 213 11.54 31.30 -15.35
CA LEU A 213 11.75 31.25 -16.80
C LEU A 213 10.46 31.39 -17.61
N CYS A 214 9.35 30.83 -17.12
CA CYS A 214 8.03 30.95 -17.75
C CYS A 214 6.91 31.14 -16.70
N PRO A 215 6.58 32.40 -16.36
CA PRO A 215 5.52 32.70 -15.37
C PRO A 215 4.12 32.25 -15.78
N ARG A 216 3.89 31.98 -17.08
CA ARG A 216 2.59 31.53 -17.61
C ARG A 216 2.40 30.02 -17.54
N ALA A 217 3.42 29.26 -17.17
CA ALA A 217 3.32 27.81 -17.10
C ALA A 217 2.46 27.35 -15.91
N GLU A 218 1.61 26.36 -16.14
CA GLU A 218 0.78 25.74 -15.12
C GLU A 218 1.64 24.80 -14.25
N THR A 219 1.66 25.01 -12.93
CA THR A 219 2.44 24.15 -12.04
C THR A 219 1.69 22.86 -11.71
N VAL A 220 2.34 21.73 -11.96
CA VAL A 220 1.92 20.42 -11.44
C VAL A 220 2.50 20.25 -10.04
N PRO A 221 1.70 19.87 -9.02
CA PRO A 221 2.23 19.63 -7.68
C PRO A 221 3.44 18.70 -7.69
N PRO A 222 4.47 18.96 -6.85
CA PRO A 222 5.73 18.20 -6.82
C PRO A 222 5.55 16.85 -6.11
N ARG A 223 4.67 16.02 -6.66
CA ARG A 223 4.35 14.68 -6.19
C ARG A 223 4.14 13.76 -7.38
N LEU A 224 4.48 12.48 -7.21
CA LEU A 224 4.37 11.49 -8.28
C LEU A 224 2.90 11.22 -8.66
N ASP A 225 1.98 11.22 -7.70
CA ASP A 225 0.54 11.06 -7.94
C ASP A 225 -0.03 12.16 -8.84
N ALA A 226 0.44 13.40 -8.68
CA ALA A 226 0.01 14.54 -9.47
C ALA A 226 0.57 14.49 -10.91
N LEU A 227 1.84 14.08 -11.07
CA LEU A 227 2.42 13.81 -12.38
C LEU A 227 1.61 12.74 -13.12
N ASP A 228 1.36 11.62 -12.46
CA ASP A 228 0.60 10.50 -13.02
C ASP A 228 -0.82 10.89 -13.40
N ALA A 229 -1.49 11.70 -12.57
CA ALA A 229 -2.83 12.21 -12.88
C ALA A 229 -2.85 13.05 -14.16
N LEU A 230 -1.86 13.93 -14.36
CA LEU A 230 -1.72 14.71 -15.59
C LEU A 230 -1.42 13.79 -16.78
N LEU A 231 -0.48 12.87 -16.64
CA LEU A 231 -0.08 11.93 -17.70
C LEU A 231 -1.21 10.94 -18.06
N ALA A 232 -2.13 10.61 -17.15
CA ALA A 232 -3.32 9.78 -17.41
C ALA A 232 -4.53 10.57 -17.94
N SER A 233 -4.48 11.90 -17.90
CA SER A 233 -5.61 12.75 -18.28
C SER A 233 -5.98 12.60 -19.78
N PRO A 234 -7.21 12.94 -20.20
CA PRO A 234 -7.56 12.92 -21.62
C PRO A 234 -6.84 14.00 -22.44
N LEU A 235 -6.03 14.87 -21.82
CA LEU A 235 -5.25 15.88 -22.53
C LEU A 235 -4.28 15.19 -23.48
N LYS A 236 -4.22 15.70 -24.72
CA LYS A 236 -3.12 15.39 -25.63
C LYS A 236 -1.91 16.18 -25.14
N LEU A 237 -0.89 15.47 -24.71
CA LEU A 237 0.23 16.01 -23.94
C LEU A 237 1.54 15.39 -24.43
N ASP A 238 2.51 16.23 -24.78
CA ASP A 238 3.91 15.86 -25.00
C ASP A 238 4.70 16.03 -23.71
N TYR A 239 5.88 15.42 -23.62
CA TYR A 239 6.90 15.74 -22.62
C TYR A 239 8.15 16.31 -23.31
N VAL A 240 8.68 17.41 -22.78
CA VAL A 240 9.98 17.98 -23.20
C VAL A 240 10.76 18.48 -21.99
N GLY A 241 11.93 17.91 -21.67
CA GLY A 241 12.70 18.40 -20.52
C GLY A 241 13.97 17.62 -20.17
N THR A 242 14.75 18.15 -19.25
CA THR A 242 16.07 17.61 -18.81
C THR A 242 15.95 16.49 -17.77
N ARG A 243 14.77 16.30 -17.17
CA ARG A 243 14.52 15.26 -16.17
C ARG A 243 14.22 13.90 -16.82
N LEU A 244 15.27 13.10 -17.04
CA LEU A 244 15.23 11.80 -17.71
C LEU A 244 14.05 10.88 -17.33
N HIS A 245 13.81 10.67 -16.03
CA HIS A 245 12.80 9.71 -15.58
C HIS A 245 11.37 10.24 -15.70
N ALA A 246 11.16 11.56 -15.65
CA ALA A 246 9.87 12.17 -16.00
C ALA A 246 9.51 11.89 -17.47
N GLY A 247 10.49 11.99 -18.39
CA GLY A 247 10.28 11.65 -19.79
C GLY A 247 10.02 10.16 -20.03
N ILE A 248 10.71 9.28 -19.30
CA ILE A 248 10.43 7.84 -19.33
C ILE A 248 9.02 7.55 -18.80
N ARG A 249 8.62 8.17 -17.68
CA ARG A 249 7.26 8.06 -17.13
C ARG A 249 6.22 8.51 -18.14
N ALA A 250 6.44 9.63 -18.81
CA ALA A 250 5.54 10.09 -19.88
C ALA A 250 5.38 9.03 -21.00
N MET A 251 6.45 8.37 -21.44
CA MET A 251 6.34 7.26 -22.40
C MET A 251 5.57 6.06 -21.85
N GLN A 252 5.73 5.75 -20.56
CA GLN A 252 4.96 4.68 -19.88
C GLN A 252 3.44 4.93 -19.89
N PHE A 253 3.02 6.20 -19.94
CA PHE A 253 1.63 6.64 -20.11
C PHE A 253 1.21 6.82 -21.57
N GLY A 254 2.03 6.40 -22.53
CA GLY A 254 1.72 6.54 -23.95
C GLY A 254 1.89 7.96 -24.48
N ARG A 255 2.68 8.81 -23.81
CA ARG A 255 2.94 10.19 -24.23
C ARG A 255 4.21 10.28 -25.06
N ARG A 256 4.17 11.16 -26.05
CA ARG A 256 5.33 11.51 -26.89
C ARG A 256 6.32 12.27 -26.03
N SER A 257 7.54 11.76 -25.91
CA SER A 257 8.57 12.33 -25.04
C SER A 257 9.83 12.69 -25.81
N ILE A 258 10.35 13.90 -25.58
CA ILE A 258 11.65 14.38 -26.04
C ILE A 258 12.48 14.72 -24.80
N ILE A 259 13.53 13.96 -24.55
CA ILE A 259 14.37 14.13 -23.36
C ILE A 259 15.58 14.99 -23.74
N LEU A 260 15.90 15.99 -22.92
CA LEU A 260 17.07 16.82 -23.13
C LEU A 260 18.28 16.21 -22.42
N GLY A 261 19.31 15.87 -23.19
CA GLY A 261 20.54 15.27 -22.68
C GLY A 261 21.44 16.32 -22.04
N ILE A 262 21.69 16.19 -20.74
CA ILE A 262 22.59 17.08 -19.97
C ILE A 262 23.78 16.34 -19.35
N ASP A 263 23.76 15.02 -19.39
CA ASP A 263 24.81 14.14 -18.86
C ASP A 263 24.72 12.74 -19.49
N ASN A 264 25.65 11.88 -19.07
CA ASN A 264 25.76 10.50 -19.52
C ASN A 264 24.47 9.67 -19.31
N ARG A 265 23.62 9.99 -18.32
CA ARG A 265 22.41 9.18 -18.03
C ARG A 265 21.43 9.15 -19.18
N ALA A 266 21.28 10.28 -19.87
CA ALA A 266 20.42 10.39 -21.03
C ALA A 266 21.17 10.01 -22.32
N LEU A 267 22.41 10.49 -22.47
CA LEU A 267 23.19 10.31 -23.69
C LEU A 267 23.54 8.83 -23.95
N GLU A 268 23.99 8.11 -22.92
CA GLU A 268 24.31 6.68 -23.05
C GLU A 268 23.05 5.86 -23.38
N LYS A 269 21.91 6.16 -22.75
CA LYS A 269 20.63 5.50 -23.07
C LYS A 269 20.13 5.81 -24.48
N ALA A 270 20.43 7.00 -25.00
CA ALA A 270 20.14 7.35 -26.39
C ALA A 270 20.93 6.47 -27.35
N GLN A 271 22.23 6.30 -27.09
CA GLN A 271 23.12 5.45 -27.86
C GLN A 271 22.71 3.96 -27.78
N ASP A 272 22.64 3.43 -26.56
CA ASP A 272 22.42 2.00 -26.31
C ASP A 272 21.01 1.56 -26.71
N PHE A 273 19.98 2.32 -26.32
CA PHE A 273 18.58 1.89 -26.43
C PHE A 273 17.74 2.72 -27.38
N ASN A 274 18.32 3.66 -28.12
CA ASN A 274 17.59 4.57 -29.02
C ASN A 274 16.52 5.41 -28.29
N LEU A 275 16.82 5.82 -27.05
CA LEU A 275 15.95 6.72 -26.29
C LEU A 275 15.84 8.08 -27.03
N PRO A 276 14.63 8.68 -27.17
CA PRO A 276 14.46 9.97 -27.84
C PRO A 276 15.10 11.12 -27.07
N VAL A 277 16.38 11.37 -27.35
CA VAL A 277 17.18 12.39 -26.67
C VAL A 277 17.71 13.41 -27.68
N VAL A 278 17.60 14.69 -27.32
CA VAL A 278 18.23 15.81 -28.03
C VAL A 278 19.22 16.47 -27.08
N PRO A 279 20.47 16.77 -27.50
CA PRO A 279 21.40 17.55 -26.67
C PRO A 279 20.79 18.90 -26.29
N ARG A 280 20.92 19.32 -25.02
CA ARG A 280 20.31 20.57 -24.54
C ARG A 280 20.80 21.80 -25.33
N GLU A 281 22.03 21.75 -25.83
CA GLU A 281 22.68 22.82 -26.58
C GLU A 281 22.13 22.99 -28.00
N ASP A 282 21.41 22.01 -28.55
CA ASP A 282 20.92 22.00 -29.93
C ASP A 282 19.42 22.33 -30.02
N LEU A 283 19.09 23.59 -29.71
CA LEU A 283 17.71 24.09 -29.74
C LEU A 283 17.10 24.03 -31.15
N ASN A 284 17.91 24.18 -32.20
CA ASN A 284 17.42 24.08 -33.58
C ASN A 284 16.90 22.66 -33.87
N ARG A 285 17.68 21.63 -33.51
CA ARG A 285 17.23 20.25 -33.63
C ARG A 285 16.02 19.96 -32.75
N LEU A 286 15.97 20.55 -31.55
CA LEU A 286 14.79 20.40 -30.67
C LEU A 286 13.54 20.96 -31.34
N GLU A 287 13.60 22.16 -31.92
CA GLU A 287 12.46 22.80 -32.60
C GLU A 287 11.97 21.97 -33.79
N VAL A 288 12.90 21.48 -34.61
CA VAL A 288 12.59 20.55 -35.71
C VAL A 288 11.94 19.27 -35.17
N THR A 289 12.45 18.73 -34.06
CA THR A 289 11.91 17.51 -33.44
C THR A 289 10.51 17.75 -32.88
N ILE A 290 10.26 18.88 -32.21
CA ILE A 290 8.96 19.26 -31.66
C ILE A 290 7.90 19.28 -32.77
N ASN A 291 8.21 19.96 -33.88
CA ASN A 291 7.26 20.21 -34.97
C ASN A 291 7.18 19.08 -36.01
N GLY A 292 8.17 18.19 -36.04
CA GLY A 292 8.19 17.02 -36.93
C GLY A 292 7.57 15.77 -36.30
N PRO A 293 7.32 14.72 -37.09
CA PRO A 293 6.94 13.42 -36.55
C PRO A 293 8.11 12.80 -35.77
N LEU A 294 7.82 12.23 -34.59
CA LEU A 294 8.78 11.49 -33.78
C LEU A 294 8.29 10.07 -33.55
N GLU A 295 8.99 9.08 -34.07
CA GLU A 295 8.71 7.68 -33.76
C GLU A 295 9.46 7.25 -32.49
N THR A 296 8.74 6.82 -31.46
CA THR A 296 9.34 6.16 -30.31
C THR A 296 9.67 4.71 -30.69
N ARG A 297 10.96 4.37 -30.79
CA ARG A 297 11.42 3.01 -31.11
C ARG A 297 12.63 2.66 -30.25
N LEU A 298 12.39 2.00 -29.11
CA LEU A 298 13.47 1.57 -28.22
C LEU A 298 14.11 0.26 -28.69
N ARG A 299 15.43 0.13 -28.48
CA ARG A 299 16.24 -1.06 -28.74
C ARG A 299 16.62 -1.73 -27.42
N LEU A 300 15.65 -2.31 -26.72
CA LEU A 300 15.91 -2.94 -25.42
C LEU A 300 16.59 -4.32 -25.56
N PRO A 301 17.58 -4.63 -24.70
CA PRO A 301 18.35 -5.88 -24.77
C PRO A 301 17.58 -7.02 -24.07
N TRP A 302 16.46 -7.46 -24.67
CA TRP A 302 15.55 -8.44 -24.07
C TRP A 302 16.21 -9.74 -23.62
N LYS A 303 17.24 -10.19 -24.33
CA LYS A 303 18.04 -11.37 -23.92
C LYS A 303 18.72 -11.13 -22.58
N ALA A 304 19.41 -10.00 -22.42
CA ALA A 304 20.08 -9.64 -21.16
C ALA A 304 19.08 -9.46 -20.01
N ILE A 305 17.95 -8.81 -20.27
CA ILE A 305 16.88 -8.64 -19.26
C ILE A 305 16.34 -10.01 -18.81
N ARG A 306 16.04 -10.92 -19.74
CA ARG A 306 15.56 -12.27 -19.41
C ARG A 306 16.62 -13.11 -18.68
N THR A 307 17.89 -13.00 -19.09
CA THR A 307 19.00 -13.66 -18.39
C THR A 307 19.08 -13.19 -16.94
N TRP A 308 18.96 -11.88 -16.69
CA TRP A 308 19.00 -11.34 -15.34
C TRP A 308 17.78 -11.77 -14.50
N LEU A 309 16.57 -11.72 -15.06
CA LEU A 309 15.35 -12.14 -14.36
C LEU A 309 15.32 -13.66 -14.06
N GLY A 310 15.88 -14.48 -14.96
CA GLY A 310 15.86 -15.94 -14.86
C GLY A 310 17.00 -16.57 -14.05
N GLN A 311 17.87 -15.77 -13.43
CA GLN A 311 19.04 -16.30 -12.72
C GLN A 311 18.75 -16.82 -11.30
N PHE A 312 17.55 -16.55 -10.77
CA PHE A 312 17.17 -16.87 -9.39
C PHE A 312 16.37 -18.17 -9.36
N PRO A 313 16.88 -19.27 -8.78
CA PRO A 313 16.20 -20.57 -8.78
C PRO A 313 14.82 -20.56 -8.13
N GLU A 314 14.64 -19.72 -7.11
CA GLU A 314 13.42 -19.61 -6.30
C GLU A 314 12.38 -18.66 -6.92
N ALA A 315 12.73 -17.95 -8.00
CA ALA A 315 11.86 -16.94 -8.60
C ALA A 315 10.80 -17.55 -9.53
N ARG A 316 9.62 -16.92 -9.56
CA ARG A 316 8.59 -17.26 -10.54
C ARG A 316 9.02 -16.82 -11.95
N PRO A 317 8.76 -17.62 -13.00
CA PRO A 317 9.03 -17.23 -14.37
C PRO A 317 8.36 -15.90 -14.72
N THR A 318 9.16 -14.89 -15.02
CA THR A 318 8.68 -13.52 -15.30
C THR A 318 9.01 -13.15 -16.74
N ASP A 319 7.98 -12.83 -17.53
CA ASP A 319 8.16 -12.30 -18.89
C ASP A 319 8.06 -10.76 -18.86
N PRO A 320 9.18 -10.04 -18.98
CA PRO A 320 9.18 -8.57 -18.89
C PRO A 320 8.33 -7.91 -19.98
N THR A 321 8.08 -8.60 -21.10
CA THR A 321 7.28 -8.06 -22.22
C THR A 321 5.78 -8.16 -21.99
N ARG A 322 5.34 -9.08 -21.11
CA ARG A 322 3.93 -9.22 -20.71
C ARG A 322 3.57 -8.31 -19.54
N MET A 323 4.58 -7.82 -18.82
CA MET A 323 4.36 -6.88 -17.74
C MET A 323 3.99 -5.50 -18.30
N PRO A 324 2.97 -4.85 -17.76
CA PRO A 324 2.68 -3.49 -18.16
C PRO A 324 3.70 -2.46 -17.64
N PRO A 325 3.87 -1.30 -18.30
CA PRO A 325 4.65 -0.17 -17.81
C PRO A 325 3.93 0.50 -16.63
N HIS A 326 4.68 1.15 -15.72
CA HIS A 326 4.08 1.78 -14.53
C HIS A 326 3.27 3.00 -14.90
N GLY A 327 2.14 3.17 -14.21
CA GLY A 327 1.25 4.31 -14.39
C GLY A 327 0.36 4.26 -15.63
N CYS A 328 0.48 3.27 -16.53
CA CYS A 328 -0.53 3.08 -17.56
C CYS A 328 -1.91 2.86 -16.91
N ARG A 329 -2.98 3.50 -17.42
CA ARG A 329 -4.36 3.45 -16.90
C ARG A 329 -4.89 2.03 -16.63
N ALA A 330 -4.35 1.02 -17.30
CA ALA A 330 -4.70 -0.39 -17.12
C ALA A 330 -3.90 -1.10 -16.00
N CYS A 331 -2.98 -0.38 -15.35
CA CYS A 331 -1.83 -0.93 -14.63
C CYS A 331 -1.42 -0.07 -13.43
N LEU A 332 -2.35 0.75 -12.94
CA LEU A 332 -2.49 0.82 -11.49
C LEU A 332 -2.59 -0.66 -11.04
N PRO A 333 -1.81 -1.12 -10.05
CA PRO A 333 -2.30 -2.27 -9.30
C PRO A 333 -3.75 -1.97 -8.98
N SER A 334 -4.61 -2.97 -8.99
CA SER A 334 -5.98 -2.86 -8.51
C SER A 334 -6.03 -2.51 -7.02
N HIS A 335 -5.31 -1.49 -6.58
CA HIS A 335 -5.87 -0.38 -5.82
C HIS A 335 -6.61 0.57 -6.78
N GLU A 336 -7.53 0.05 -7.62
CA GLU A 336 -8.83 0.72 -7.56
C GLU A 336 -9.14 0.68 -6.07
N ASN A 337 -9.07 1.81 -5.38
CA ASN A 337 -9.79 1.91 -4.13
C ASN A 337 -11.18 1.39 -4.49
N PRO A 338 -11.63 0.20 -4.04
CA PRO A 338 -12.87 -0.38 -4.53
C PRO A 338 -14.05 0.61 -4.35
N LEU A 339 -13.85 1.53 -3.42
CA LEU A 339 -14.67 2.68 -3.07
C LEU A 339 -14.70 3.84 -4.10
N ARG A 340 -13.93 3.79 -5.20
CA ARG A 340 -13.96 4.71 -6.35
C ARG A 340 -14.66 4.10 -7.58
N SER A 341 -15.11 2.85 -7.46
CA SER A 341 -15.85 2.17 -8.53
C SER A 341 -17.23 2.82 -8.73
N THR A 342 -17.65 3.00 -9.98
CA THR A 342 -19.02 3.41 -10.34
C THR A 342 -19.98 2.21 -10.43
N ARG A 343 -19.54 1.02 -9.99
CA ARG A 343 -20.36 -0.18 -9.97
C ARG A 343 -21.55 -0.01 -9.03
N THR A 344 -22.68 -0.55 -9.47
CA THR A 344 -23.94 -0.55 -8.71
C THR A 344 -24.24 -1.91 -8.08
N ALA A 345 -23.39 -2.92 -8.34
CA ALA A 345 -23.47 -4.24 -7.74
C ALA A 345 -22.25 -4.46 -6.82
N PRO A 346 -22.45 -5.08 -5.63
CA PRO A 346 -21.34 -5.40 -4.74
C PRO A 346 -20.46 -6.48 -5.36
N ILE A 347 -19.24 -6.61 -4.87
CA ILE A 347 -18.29 -7.66 -5.27
C ILE A 347 -18.80 -9.03 -4.78
N SER A 348 -19.25 -9.10 -3.53
CA SER A 348 -19.89 -10.30 -2.97
C SER A 348 -21.21 -9.95 -2.31
N ARG A 349 -22.18 -10.87 -2.41
CA ARG A 349 -23.46 -10.77 -1.71
C ARG A 349 -23.50 -11.58 -0.41
N VAL A 350 -22.44 -12.34 -0.11
CA VAL A 350 -22.31 -13.16 1.09
C VAL A 350 -21.29 -12.57 2.06
N PHE A 351 -21.31 -11.24 2.22
CA PHE A 351 -20.45 -10.50 3.17
C PHE A 351 -18.93 -10.67 2.98
N GLY A 352 -18.49 -11.29 1.88
CA GLY A 352 -17.09 -11.63 1.64
C GLY A 352 -16.67 -13.03 2.14
N PHE A 353 -17.57 -13.86 2.64
CA PHE A 353 -17.26 -15.24 3.08
C PHE A 353 -16.64 -16.10 1.97
N ASP A 354 -16.97 -15.82 0.70
CA ASP A 354 -16.39 -16.48 -0.48
C ASP A 354 -14.97 -15.99 -0.82
N ARG A 355 -14.43 -15.07 -0.02
CA ARG A 355 -13.16 -14.36 -0.29
C ARG A 355 -12.21 -14.36 0.91
N GLY A 356 -12.72 -14.44 2.12
CA GLY A 356 -11.94 -14.41 3.35
C GLY A 356 -12.81 -14.05 4.55
N THR A 357 -12.24 -13.30 5.49
CA THR A 357 -12.93 -12.90 6.73
C THR A 357 -13.84 -11.69 6.46
N PRO A 358 -15.15 -11.76 6.72
CA PRO A 358 -16.02 -10.57 6.63
C PRO A 358 -15.53 -9.42 7.51
N VAL A 359 -15.71 -8.18 7.03
CA VAL A 359 -15.21 -6.97 7.71
C VAL A 359 -15.79 -6.80 9.12
N ASP A 360 -17.06 -7.15 9.34
CA ASP A 360 -17.66 -7.10 10.67
C ASP A 360 -17.03 -8.12 11.64
N ARG A 361 -16.69 -9.32 11.16
CA ARG A 361 -16.03 -10.36 11.96
C ARG A 361 -14.65 -9.92 12.46
N TYR A 362 -13.91 -9.13 11.68
CA TYR A 362 -12.67 -8.49 12.13
C TYR A 362 -12.90 -7.63 13.40
N TYR A 363 -13.98 -6.86 13.45
CA TYR A 363 -14.31 -6.05 14.62
C TYR A 363 -14.90 -6.86 15.77
N ILE A 364 -15.68 -7.93 15.49
CA ILE A 364 -16.22 -8.83 16.52
C ILE A 364 -15.07 -9.49 17.27
N GLU A 365 -14.04 -9.95 16.55
CA GLU A 365 -12.85 -10.55 17.16
C GLU A 365 -12.07 -9.56 18.02
N ILE A 366 -11.91 -8.30 17.59
CA ILE A 366 -11.27 -7.26 18.41
C ILE A 366 -12.03 -7.05 19.72
N PHE A 367 -13.35 -6.86 19.64
CA PHE A 367 -14.19 -6.63 20.81
C PHE A 367 -14.14 -7.81 21.78
N LEU A 368 -14.39 -9.03 21.32
CA LEU A 368 -14.42 -10.21 22.19
C LEU A 368 -13.04 -10.56 22.74
N THR A 369 -11.96 -10.29 22.01
CA THR A 369 -10.59 -10.46 22.53
C THR A 369 -10.33 -9.48 23.67
N GLY A 370 -10.81 -8.23 23.57
CA GLY A 370 -10.75 -7.26 24.67
C GLY A 370 -11.51 -7.73 25.93
N GLU A 371 -12.57 -8.51 25.73
CA GLU A 371 -13.44 -9.03 26.78
C GLU A 371 -13.14 -10.48 27.20
N ALA A 372 -12.06 -11.10 26.69
CA ALA A 372 -11.77 -12.53 26.88
C ALA A 372 -11.75 -12.97 28.34
N ARG A 373 -11.27 -12.11 29.25
CA ARG A 373 -11.25 -12.35 30.71
C ARG A 373 -12.63 -12.57 31.34
N ASN A 374 -13.68 -12.10 30.68
CA ASN A 374 -15.06 -12.25 31.13
C ASN A 374 -15.70 -13.53 30.59
N ILE A 375 -15.10 -14.19 29.59
CA ILE A 375 -15.58 -15.46 29.02
C ILE A 375 -15.01 -16.61 29.87
N ARG A 376 -15.66 -16.88 31.00
CA ARG A 376 -15.24 -17.89 31.99
C ARG A 376 -16.44 -18.44 32.77
N GLY A 377 -16.22 -19.51 33.54
CA GLY A 377 -17.29 -20.13 34.32
C GLY A 377 -18.28 -20.89 33.44
N ARG A 378 -19.58 -20.82 33.75
CA ARG A 378 -20.63 -21.35 32.88
C ARG A 378 -21.04 -20.29 31.85
N VAL A 379 -20.71 -20.53 30.60
CA VAL A 379 -20.94 -19.61 29.48
C VAL A 379 -22.13 -20.07 28.65
N LEU A 380 -22.98 -19.14 28.22
CA LEU A 380 -23.99 -19.36 27.19
C LEU A 380 -23.61 -18.60 25.93
N GLU A 381 -23.48 -19.28 24.81
CA GLU A 381 -23.27 -18.66 23.50
C GLU A 381 -24.46 -18.96 22.58
N VAL A 382 -24.90 -17.96 21.80
CA VAL A 382 -26.04 -18.10 20.88
C VAL A 382 -25.53 -18.51 19.51
N GLY A 383 -26.12 -19.56 18.93
CA GLY A 383 -25.81 -20.04 17.58
C GLY A 383 -24.83 -21.22 17.57
N ASP A 384 -23.62 -21.00 18.10
CA ASP A 384 -22.56 -22.01 18.22
C ASP A 384 -21.70 -21.77 19.47
N ALA A 385 -20.52 -22.41 19.55
CA ALA A 385 -19.57 -22.29 20.68
C ALA A 385 -18.17 -21.81 20.24
N GLU A 386 -18.06 -21.20 19.06
CA GLU A 386 -16.77 -20.88 18.45
C GLU A 386 -15.98 -19.87 19.28
N TYR A 387 -16.60 -18.76 19.69
CA TYR A 387 -15.88 -17.72 20.42
C TYR A 387 -15.56 -18.15 21.84
N THR A 388 -16.47 -18.86 22.51
CA THR A 388 -16.19 -19.43 23.83
C THR A 388 -15.02 -20.40 23.77
N GLY A 389 -14.96 -21.27 22.75
CA GLY A 389 -13.86 -22.22 22.58
C GLY A 389 -12.53 -21.56 22.25
N ARG A 390 -12.53 -20.48 21.45
CA ARG A 390 -11.30 -19.78 21.03
C ARG A 390 -10.77 -18.79 22.07
N LEU A 391 -11.64 -18.08 22.77
CA LEU A 391 -11.28 -16.92 23.61
C LEU A 391 -11.49 -17.16 25.11
N GLY A 392 -12.22 -18.21 25.49
CA GLY A 392 -12.55 -18.46 26.89
C GLY A 392 -11.34 -18.78 27.75
N THR A 393 -11.23 -18.10 28.90
CA THR A 393 -10.17 -18.34 29.89
C THR A 393 -10.78 -18.85 31.19
N GLY A 394 -10.78 -20.18 31.39
CA GLY A 394 -11.37 -20.80 32.58
C GLY A 394 -12.88 -21.08 32.46
N VAL A 395 -13.32 -21.53 31.29
CA VAL A 395 -14.69 -22.02 31.04
C VAL A 395 -14.87 -23.37 31.72
N LEU A 396 -15.86 -23.46 32.62
CA LEU A 396 -16.25 -24.69 33.32
C LEU A 396 -17.30 -25.49 32.53
N ARG A 397 -18.15 -24.77 31.80
CA ARG A 397 -19.19 -25.34 30.94
C ARG A 397 -19.57 -24.33 29.87
N CYS A 398 -19.70 -24.77 28.62
CA CYS A 398 -20.27 -24.00 27.53
C CYS A 398 -21.63 -24.60 27.16
N ASP A 399 -22.67 -23.79 27.19
CA ASP A 399 -24.00 -24.12 26.67
C ASP A 399 -24.25 -23.33 25.39
N VAL A 400 -24.89 -23.95 24.39
CA VAL A 400 -25.25 -23.32 23.11
C VAL A 400 -26.76 -23.16 23.04
N LEU A 401 -27.23 -21.92 22.92
CA LEU A 401 -28.64 -21.59 22.71
C LEU A 401 -28.94 -21.54 21.21
N HIS A 402 -29.97 -22.26 20.78
CA HIS A 402 -30.45 -22.23 19.40
C HIS A 402 -31.98 -22.36 19.32
N ALA A 403 -32.62 -21.76 18.32
CA ALA A 403 -34.09 -21.77 18.17
C ALA A 403 -34.66 -23.14 17.76
N CYS A 404 -33.87 -23.94 17.05
CA CYS A 404 -34.24 -25.28 16.58
C CYS A 404 -33.29 -26.35 17.12
N SER A 405 -33.77 -27.58 17.31
CA SER A 405 -32.92 -28.74 17.60
C SER A 405 -31.94 -29.02 16.47
N GLY A 406 -30.65 -29.25 16.79
CA GLY A 406 -29.57 -29.43 15.82
C GLY A 406 -28.40 -28.48 16.13
N ASN A 407 -27.41 -28.39 15.22
CA ASN A 407 -26.31 -27.41 15.29
C ASN A 407 -25.46 -27.41 16.58
N GLY A 408 -25.45 -28.51 17.34
CA GLY A 408 -24.72 -28.57 18.61
C GLY A 408 -25.41 -27.84 19.78
N ALA A 409 -26.69 -27.48 19.65
CA ALA A 409 -27.46 -26.82 20.70
C ALA A 409 -27.56 -27.69 21.97
N SER A 410 -27.16 -27.14 23.11
CA SER A 410 -27.41 -27.75 24.42
C SER A 410 -28.70 -27.23 25.06
N ILE A 411 -29.20 -26.08 24.59
CA ILE A 411 -30.48 -25.48 24.97
C ILE A 411 -31.22 -25.10 23.70
N VAL A 412 -32.40 -25.70 23.50
CA VAL A 412 -33.34 -25.28 22.46
C VAL A 412 -34.37 -24.36 23.11
N GLY A 413 -34.34 -23.07 22.76
CA GLY A 413 -35.12 -22.06 23.46
C GLY A 413 -35.22 -20.75 22.68
N ASP A 414 -36.01 -19.83 23.21
CA ASP A 414 -36.27 -18.53 22.60
C ASP A 414 -35.81 -17.42 23.56
N LEU A 415 -34.87 -16.60 23.09
CA LEU A 415 -34.29 -15.52 23.89
C LEU A 415 -35.29 -14.39 24.16
N VAL A 416 -36.24 -14.14 23.25
CA VAL A 416 -37.27 -13.11 23.42
C VAL A 416 -38.26 -13.50 24.51
N THR A 417 -38.68 -14.77 24.55
CA THR A 417 -39.67 -15.25 25.53
C THR A 417 -39.04 -15.78 26.82
N GLY A 418 -37.76 -16.14 26.79
CA GLY A 418 -37.07 -16.82 27.89
C GLY A 418 -37.35 -18.32 27.96
N GLU A 419 -38.02 -18.90 26.96
CA GLU A 419 -38.36 -20.32 26.93
C GLU A 419 -37.09 -21.18 27.04
N ASN A 420 -37.09 -22.11 28.01
CA ASN A 420 -36.02 -23.06 28.30
C ASN A 420 -34.67 -22.45 28.72
N ILE A 421 -34.59 -21.14 28.98
CA ILE A 421 -33.36 -20.47 29.41
C ILE A 421 -33.32 -20.38 30.95
N PRO A 422 -32.35 -21.04 31.62
CA PRO A 422 -32.25 -20.98 33.07
C PRO A 422 -31.95 -19.58 33.62
N ILE A 423 -32.62 -19.20 34.70
CA ILE A 423 -32.41 -17.92 35.41
C ILE A 423 -31.20 -18.06 36.34
N GLY A 424 -30.35 -17.02 36.39
CA GLY A 424 -29.25 -16.93 37.36
C GLY A 424 -28.15 -17.98 37.19
N ALA A 425 -28.01 -18.57 36.01
CA ALA A 425 -27.21 -19.77 35.79
C ALA A 425 -25.85 -19.53 35.13
N PHE A 426 -25.67 -18.39 34.45
CA PHE A 426 -24.51 -18.18 33.59
C PHE A 426 -23.60 -17.06 34.13
N ASP A 427 -22.31 -17.34 34.15
CA ASP A 427 -21.28 -16.36 34.50
C ASP A 427 -20.97 -15.43 33.32
N CYS A 428 -21.20 -15.88 32.09
CA CYS A 428 -21.05 -15.06 30.88
C CYS A 428 -22.05 -15.46 29.78
N LEU A 429 -22.60 -14.48 29.08
CA LEU A 429 -23.44 -14.65 27.89
C LEU A 429 -22.76 -13.98 26.68
N VAL A 430 -22.62 -14.70 25.57
CA VAL A 430 -22.05 -14.21 24.29
C VAL A 430 -23.11 -14.24 23.19
N LEU A 431 -23.48 -13.06 22.68
CA LEU A 431 -24.52 -12.88 21.65
C LEU A 431 -23.92 -12.12 20.46
N THR A 432 -23.39 -12.82 19.47
CA THR A 432 -22.86 -12.16 18.26
C THR A 432 -23.92 -12.04 17.18
N GLN A 433 -24.12 -10.82 16.66
CA GLN A 433 -25.10 -10.51 15.61
C GLN A 433 -26.49 -11.13 15.85
N THR A 434 -26.92 -11.18 17.13
CA THR A 434 -28.16 -11.84 17.54
C THR A 434 -29.31 -10.84 17.63
N LEU A 435 -29.10 -9.67 18.26
CA LEU A 435 -30.19 -8.74 18.53
C LEU A 435 -30.85 -8.17 17.26
N ASN A 436 -30.10 -8.07 16.15
CA ASN A 436 -30.63 -7.57 14.89
C ASN A 436 -31.65 -8.50 14.23
N VAL A 437 -31.64 -9.80 14.56
CA VAL A 437 -32.57 -10.79 13.98
C VAL A 437 -33.77 -11.09 14.88
N LEU A 438 -33.90 -10.38 16.02
CA LEU A 438 -35.01 -10.56 16.96
C LEU A 438 -36.02 -9.42 16.85
N ALA A 439 -37.31 -9.75 16.84
CA ALA A 439 -38.38 -8.74 16.75
C ALA A 439 -38.43 -7.80 17.96
N ASP A 440 -38.07 -8.28 19.16
CA ASP A 440 -37.99 -7.48 20.39
C ASP A 440 -36.61 -7.66 21.07
N PRO A 441 -35.60 -6.85 20.70
CA PRO A 441 -34.28 -6.93 21.30
C PRO A 441 -34.28 -6.48 22.78
N GLY A 442 -35.29 -5.72 23.23
CA GLY A 442 -35.42 -5.31 24.63
C GLY A 442 -35.81 -6.48 25.54
N ALA A 443 -36.80 -7.27 25.12
CA ALA A 443 -37.18 -8.50 25.81
C ALA A 443 -36.03 -9.52 25.84
N ALA A 444 -35.32 -9.68 24.72
CA ALA A 444 -34.14 -10.54 24.65
C ALA A 444 -33.04 -10.15 25.66
N LEU A 445 -32.75 -8.85 25.78
CA LEU A 445 -31.80 -8.34 26.77
C LEU A 445 -32.30 -8.53 28.22
N ALA A 446 -33.60 -8.46 28.46
CA ALA A 446 -34.18 -8.69 29.79
C ALA A 446 -34.05 -10.17 30.19
N THR A 447 -34.30 -11.08 29.25
CA THR A 447 -34.02 -12.52 29.41
C THR A 447 -32.55 -12.77 29.68
N ALA A 448 -31.64 -12.16 28.91
CA ALA A 448 -30.20 -12.28 29.13
C ALA A 448 -29.78 -11.79 30.53
N PHE A 449 -30.33 -10.65 30.98
CA PHE A 449 -30.12 -10.15 32.34
C PHE A 449 -30.64 -11.15 33.40
N ALA A 450 -31.82 -11.75 33.20
CA ALA A 450 -32.36 -12.75 34.12
C ALA A 450 -31.49 -14.01 34.16
N ALA A 451 -31.00 -14.47 33.00
CA ALA A 451 -30.18 -15.67 32.85
C ALA A 451 -28.80 -15.56 33.52
N LEU A 452 -28.21 -14.36 33.57
CA LEU A 452 -26.93 -14.14 34.24
C LEU A 452 -27.01 -14.40 35.75
N ALA A 453 -26.02 -15.11 36.28
CA ALA A 453 -25.73 -15.17 37.70
C ALA A 453 -25.35 -13.77 38.24
N PRO A 454 -25.49 -13.50 39.55
CA PRO A 454 -25.03 -12.24 40.13
C PRO A 454 -23.54 -12.01 39.86
N GLY A 455 -23.17 -10.84 39.35
CA GLY A 455 -21.80 -10.54 38.90
C GLY A 455 -21.42 -11.08 37.52
N GLY A 456 -22.33 -11.78 36.82
CA GLY A 456 -22.09 -12.29 35.48
C GLY A 456 -22.08 -11.19 34.40
N THR A 457 -21.43 -11.48 33.27
CA THR A 457 -21.21 -10.52 32.18
C THR A 457 -21.99 -10.88 30.91
N LEU A 458 -22.64 -9.90 30.31
CA LEU A 458 -23.25 -9.98 28.99
C LEU A 458 -22.34 -9.32 27.95
N LEU A 459 -21.99 -10.05 26.90
CA LEU A 459 -21.24 -9.58 25.73
C LEU A 459 -22.10 -9.69 24.49
N VAL A 460 -22.36 -8.57 23.82
CA VAL A 460 -23.21 -8.50 22.64
C VAL A 460 -22.47 -7.80 21.52
N THR A 461 -22.60 -8.30 20.28
CA THR A 461 -22.28 -7.53 19.08
C THR A 461 -23.49 -7.38 18.18
N THR A 462 -23.63 -6.22 17.55
CA THR A 462 -24.77 -5.88 16.69
C THR A 462 -24.32 -4.98 15.52
N PRO A 463 -24.99 -4.99 14.36
CA PRO A 463 -24.54 -4.23 13.21
C PRO A 463 -24.98 -2.76 13.29
N GLY A 464 -24.10 -1.88 12.82
CA GLY A 464 -24.42 -0.49 12.49
C GLY A 464 -24.76 -0.37 11.01
N ILE A 465 -23.82 0.07 10.17
CA ILE A 465 -23.94 0.04 8.71
C ILE A 465 -23.62 -1.38 8.22
N SER A 466 -24.61 -2.05 7.64
CA SER A 466 -24.48 -3.42 7.11
C SER A 466 -25.51 -3.68 6.02
N GLN A 467 -25.19 -4.54 5.05
CA GLN A 467 -26.17 -5.05 4.10
C GLN A 467 -27.22 -5.94 4.80
N VAL A 468 -28.33 -6.23 4.14
CA VAL A 468 -29.32 -7.20 4.65
C VAL A 468 -28.77 -8.61 4.53
N SER A 469 -28.79 -9.38 5.62
CA SER A 469 -28.45 -10.80 5.58
C SER A 469 -29.61 -11.60 5.02
N ARG A 470 -29.46 -12.18 3.81
CA ARG A 470 -30.48 -13.06 3.25
C ARG A 470 -30.62 -14.37 4.01
N TYR A 471 -29.53 -14.84 4.61
CA TYR A 471 -29.57 -16.03 5.44
C TYR A 471 -30.53 -15.84 6.63
N ASP A 472 -30.43 -14.70 7.31
CA ASP A 472 -31.24 -14.37 8.49
C ASP A 472 -32.64 -13.88 8.10
N MET A 473 -32.73 -12.93 7.15
CA MET A 473 -33.99 -12.35 6.69
C MET A 473 -35.00 -13.42 6.27
N ASP A 474 -34.53 -14.47 5.58
CA ASP A 474 -35.42 -15.51 5.05
C ASP A 474 -35.78 -16.58 6.11
N ARG A 475 -35.09 -16.62 7.26
CA ARG A 475 -35.30 -17.60 8.34
C ARG A 475 -35.98 -17.03 9.58
N TRP A 476 -35.46 -15.92 10.08
CA TRP A 476 -35.83 -15.31 11.36
C TRP A 476 -36.22 -13.83 11.22
N GLY A 477 -35.69 -13.17 10.18
CA GLY A 477 -35.78 -11.73 9.96
C GLY A 477 -34.42 -11.05 10.12
N ASP A 478 -34.33 -9.81 9.66
CA ASP A 478 -33.18 -8.93 9.87
C ASP A 478 -33.72 -7.50 10.07
N PHE A 479 -34.04 -7.19 11.31
CA PHE A 479 -34.94 -6.09 11.70
C PHE A 479 -34.18 -4.81 12.05
N TRP A 480 -33.03 -4.92 12.72
CA TRP A 480 -32.44 -3.77 13.41
C TRP A 480 -31.02 -3.47 12.95
N ARG A 481 -30.75 -2.17 12.81
CA ARG A 481 -29.41 -1.58 12.84
C ARG A 481 -29.37 -0.60 14.00
N PHE A 482 -28.28 -0.59 14.75
CA PHE A 482 -28.22 0.19 15.99
C PHE A 482 -27.27 1.37 15.84
N THR A 483 -27.63 2.45 16.53
CA THR A 483 -26.68 3.46 17.00
C THR A 483 -26.35 3.18 18.46
N GLU A 484 -25.22 3.71 18.95
CA GLU A 484 -24.82 3.56 20.36
C GLU A 484 -25.95 3.97 21.31
N ARG A 485 -26.62 5.10 21.00
CA ARG A 485 -27.73 5.62 21.82
C ARG A 485 -28.95 4.71 21.81
N SER A 486 -29.29 4.10 20.67
CA SER A 486 -30.41 3.16 20.60
C SER A 486 -30.14 1.88 21.40
N LEU A 487 -28.92 1.35 21.32
CA LEU A 487 -28.48 0.16 22.05
C LEU A 487 -28.42 0.43 23.56
N ALA A 488 -27.87 1.58 23.96
CA ALA A 488 -27.86 2.03 25.35
C ALA A 488 -29.28 2.15 25.91
N LEU A 489 -30.21 2.72 25.14
CA LEU A 489 -31.59 2.94 25.58
C LEU A 489 -32.29 1.61 25.88
N ILE A 490 -32.19 0.62 24.98
CA ILE A 490 -32.85 -0.68 25.19
C ILE A 490 -32.18 -1.47 26.30
N ALA A 491 -30.85 -1.44 26.41
CA ALA A 491 -30.13 -2.17 27.44
C ALA A 491 -30.42 -1.63 28.84
N ASN A 492 -30.45 -0.30 29.01
CA ASN A 492 -30.81 0.33 30.30
C ASN A 492 -32.26 0.06 30.71
N ARG A 493 -33.16 -0.21 29.77
CA ARG A 493 -34.55 -0.60 30.07
C ARG A 493 -34.68 -2.09 30.43
N ALA A 494 -33.78 -2.92 29.90
CA ALA A 494 -33.83 -4.37 30.04
C ALA A 494 -33.34 -4.87 31.41
N GLY A 495 -32.46 -4.12 32.08
CA GLY A 495 -31.88 -4.55 33.34
C GLY A 495 -31.21 -3.43 34.12
N ALA A 496 -31.11 -3.62 35.43
CA ALA A 496 -30.36 -2.75 36.32
C ALA A 496 -28.88 -3.19 36.34
N TRP A 497 -28.13 -2.78 35.33
CA TRP A 497 -26.72 -3.13 35.17
C TRP A 497 -25.83 -2.39 36.19
N ALA A 498 -24.87 -3.08 36.80
CA ALA A 498 -23.86 -2.45 37.64
C ALA A 498 -22.81 -1.70 36.81
N HIS A 499 -22.53 -2.22 35.62
CA HIS A 499 -21.67 -1.60 34.62
C HIS A 499 -22.26 -1.86 33.24
N LEU A 500 -22.23 -0.86 32.36
CA LEU A 500 -22.65 -0.98 30.97
C LEU A 500 -21.74 -0.11 30.12
N GLU A 501 -21.04 -0.72 29.18
CA GLU A 501 -20.17 -0.06 28.23
C GLU A 501 -20.58 -0.44 26.81
N ILE A 502 -20.55 0.54 25.92
CA ILE A 502 -20.80 0.37 24.49
C ILE A 502 -19.63 0.97 23.73
N GLN A 503 -19.12 0.21 22.76
CA GLN A 503 -18.05 0.63 21.87
C GLN A 503 -18.54 0.48 20.43
N SER A 504 -18.30 1.49 19.60
CA SER A 504 -18.50 1.36 18.16
C SER A 504 -17.18 1.16 17.42
N PHE A 505 -17.25 0.43 16.32
CA PHE A 505 -16.10 0.13 15.47
C PHE A 505 -16.45 0.40 14.02
N GLY A 506 -15.44 0.80 13.25
CA GLY A 506 -15.59 1.09 11.83
C GLY A 506 -15.39 2.56 11.50
N ASN A 507 -15.43 2.81 10.20
CA ASN A 507 -15.34 4.11 9.57
C ASN A 507 -15.94 4.02 8.14
N VAL A 508 -16.01 5.12 7.41
CA VAL A 508 -16.60 5.13 6.05
C VAL A 508 -15.87 4.18 5.06
N TYR A 509 -14.57 3.96 5.24
CA TYR A 509 -13.81 3.02 4.40
C TYR A 509 -14.25 1.59 4.67
N ALA A 510 -14.31 1.19 5.94
CA ALA A 510 -14.78 -0.13 6.37
C ALA A 510 -16.25 -0.36 6.00
N ALA A 511 -17.11 0.65 6.20
CA ALA A 511 -18.53 0.56 5.88
C ALA A 511 -18.76 0.31 4.38
N LYS A 512 -18.07 1.05 3.52
CA LYS A 512 -18.20 0.84 2.07
C LYS A 512 -17.61 -0.51 1.64
N ALA A 513 -16.48 -0.92 2.21
CA ALA A 513 -15.88 -2.22 1.91
C ALA A 513 -16.78 -3.39 2.34
N PHE A 514 -17.43 -3.26 3.50
CA PHE A 514 -18.36 -4.25 4.00
C PHE A 514 -19.63 -4.34 3.13
N LEU A 515 -20.16 -3.20 2.69
CA LEU A 515 -21.29 -3.14 1.75
C LEU A 515 -20.95 -3.71 0.37
N ASP A 516 -19.70 -3.59 -0.07
CA ASP A 516 -19.19 -4.20 -1.30
C ASP A 516 -18.92 -5.71 -1.16
N GLY A 517 -18.96 -6.27 0.07
CA GLY A 517 -18.66 -7.68 0.32
C GLY A 517 -17.18 -8.05 0.12
N LEU A 518 -16.28 -7.14 0.51
CA LEU A 518 -14.84 -7.42 0.56
C LEU A 518 -14.46 -8.19 1.82
N ALA A 519 -13.39 -8.98 1.75
CA ALA A 519 -12.79 -9.60 2.91
C ALA A 519 -11.76 -8.68 3.58
N ALA A 520 -11.57 -8.83 4.90
CA ALA A 520 -10.66 -8.01 5.70
C ALA A 520 -9.20 -8.10 5.21
N GLU A 521 -8.80 -9.26 4.67
CA GLU A 521 -7.47 -9.51 4.10
C GLU A 521 -7.20 -8.69 2.83
N GLU A 522 -8.24 -8.18 2.18
CA GLU A 522 -8.15 -7.35 0.97
C GLU A 522 -8.00 -5.86 1.28
N LEU A 523 -8.04 -5.49 2.57
CA LEU A 523 -8.13 -4.10 3.03
C LEU A 523 -6.86 -3.66 3.77
N ASP A 524 -6.64 -2.34 3.80
CA ASP A 524 -5.57 -1.77 4.61
C ASP A 524 -5.92 -1.88 6.10
N ARG A 525 -5.15 -2.69 6.83
CA ARG A 525 -5.32 -2.92 8.27
C ARG A 525 -5.19 -1.63 9.09
N GLN A 526 -4.32 -0.69 8.70
CA GLN A 526 -4.18 0.58 9.41
C GLN A 526 -5.42 1.46 9.22
N ALA A 527 -6.03 1.41 8.04
CA ALA A 527 -7.30 2.09 7.78
C ALA A 527 -8.46 1.45 8.55
N LEU A 528 -8.52 0.12 8.65
CA LEU A 528 -9.55 -0.58 9.44
C LEU A 528 -9.51 -0.24 10.93
N LEU A 529 -8.32 0.03 11.49
CA LEU A 529 -8.15 0.40 12.91
C LEU A 529 -8.60 1.83 13.25
N ARG A 530 -8.80 2.70 12.25
CA ARG A 530 -9.31 4.05 12.51
C ARG A 530 -10.78 3.99 12.86
N HIS A 531 -11.18 4.68 13.91
CA HIS A 531 -12.57 4.81 14.31
C HIS A 531 -13.15 6.13 13.82
N ASP A 532 -14.36 6.07 13.26
CA ASP A 532 -15.17 7.24 12.95
C ASP A 532 -16.60 6.99 13.45
N PRO A 533 -17.05 7.71 14.50
CA PRO A 533 -18.34 7.45 15.17
C PRO A 533 -19.55 7.73 14.28
N ASP A 534 -19.39 8.46 13.17
CA ASP A 534 -20.48 8.73 12.22
C ASP A 534 -20.76 7.53 11.29
N TYR A 535 -19.84 6.55 11.24
CA TYR A 535 -19.93 5.38 10.36
C TYR A 535 -19.67 4.06 11.10
N PRO A 536 -20.46 3.74 12.15
CA PRO A 536 -20.28 2.50 12.89
C PRO A 536 -20.63 1.31 11.99
N VAL A 537 -19.71 0.37 11.81
CA VAL A 537 -19.95 -0.93 11.14
C VAL A 537 -20.43 -1.94 12.17
N LEU A 538 -19.82 -1.94 13.37
CA LEU A 538 -20.15 -2.82 14.48
C LEU A 538 -20.34 -2.01 15.76
N LEU A 539 -21.25 -2.46 16.62
CA LEU A 539 -21.33 -2.04 18.01
C LEU A 539 -21.14 -3.24 18.93
N GLY A 540 -20.26 -3.11 19.92
CA GLY A 540 -20.07 -4.05 21.02
C GLY A 540 -20.70 -3.49 22.31
N LEU A 541 -21.40 -4.33 23.07
CA LEU A 541 -21.92 -4.01 24.40
C LEU A 541 -21.37 -5.01 25.40
N ALA A 542 -20.78 -4.50 26.47
CA ALA A 542 -20.35 -5.27 27.64
C ALA A 542 -21.10 -4.77 28.88
N ALA A 543 -21.86 -5.63 29.53
CA ALA A 543 -22.66 -5.25 30.70
C ALA A 543 -22.56 -6.27 31.83
N VAL A 544 -22.52 -5.80 33.09
CA VAL A 544 -22.32 -6.64 34.27
C VAL A 544 -23.57 -6.58 35.15
N LYS A 545 -24.10 -7.75 35.50
CA LYS A 545 -25.20 -7.86 36.46
C LYS A 545 -24.69 -7.55 37.87
N PRO A 546 -25.41 -6.79 38.71
CA PRO A 546 -24.99 -6.53 40.09
C PRO A 546 -24.67 -7.82 40.85
N GLY A 547 -23.57 -7.79 41.61
CA GLY A 547 -23.27 -8.85 42.57
C GLY A 547 -24.39 -8.92 43.61
N GLY A 548 -24.77 -10.14 44.01
CA GLY A 548 -25.75 -10.31 45.07
C GLY A 548 -25.22 -9.64 46.33
N LEU A 549 -26.05 -8.82 46.99
CA LEU A 549 -25.72 -8.31 48.32
C LEU A 549 -25.42 -9.52 49.21
N SER A 550 -24.16 -9.70 49.63
CA SER A 550 -23.94 -10.34 50.92
C SER A 550 -24.66 -9.48 51.94
N ASN A 551 -25.33 -10.10 52.91
CA ASN A 551 -26.11 -9.44 53.98
C ASN A 551 -25.24 -8.58 54.94
N GLY A 552 -24.28 -7.81 54.45
CA GLY A 552 -23.31 -7.05 55.22
C GLY A 552 -23.47 -5.53 55.17
N ASP A 553 -23.72 -4.93 53.99
CA ASP A 553 -23.61 -3.48 53.86
C ASP A 553 -24.95 -2.81 53.54
N ARG A 554 -25.71 -2.55 54.61
CA ARG A 554 -26.62 -1.40 54.67
C ARG A 554 -25.82 -0.17 55.13
N MET A 555 -26.24 0.99 54.62
CA MET A 555 -25.83 2.39 54.96
C MET A 555 -24.74 2.92 54.01
N VAL A 556 -24.83 4.11 53.40
CA VAL A 556 -25.53 5.36 53.72
C VAL A 556 -25.94 6.04 52.41
N GLY A 557 -27.13 6.63 52.38
CA GLY A 557 -27.63 7.38 51.24
C GLY A 557 -26.88 8.69 50.97
N SER A 558 -26.90 9.12 49.71
CA SER A 558 -26.93 10.54 49.39
C SER A 558 -27.70 10.71 48.08
N ASP A 559 -28.84 11.39 48.21
CA ASP A 559 -29.56 12.02 47.10
C ASP A 559 -28.61 12.97 46.37
N SER A 560 -28.51 12.84 45.04
CA SER A 560 -28.39 14.02 44.19
C SER A 560 -29.04 13.75 42.84
N ALA A 561 -30.08 14.53 42.61
CA ALA A 561 -30.92 14.50 41.43
C ALA A 561 -30.18 15.03 40.19
N LEU A 562 -30.47 14.40 39.05
CA LEU A 562 -30.75 15.01 37.74
C LEU A 562 -30.18 16.41 37.48
N GLN A 563 -29.29 16.50 36.48
CA GLN A 563 -29.43 17.45 35.37
C GLN A 563 -28.51 17.04 34.21
N LEU A 564 -29.08 16.40 33.19
CA LEU A 564 -28.48 16.24 31.86
C LEU A 564 -29.15 17.27 30.93
N ARG A 565 -28.33 18.08 30.25
CA ARG A 565 -28.69 18.82 29.04
C ARG A 565 -28.34 17.99 27.82
#